data_AF-A0A952LRW2-F1
#
_entry.id   AF-A0A952LRW2-F1
#
_cell.length_a   1.000
_cell.length_b   1.000
_cell.length_c   1.000
_cell.angle_alpha   90.00
_cell.angle_beta   90.00
_cell.angle_gamma   90.00
#
_symmetry.space_group_name_H-M   'P 1'
#
loop_
_entity.id
_entity.type
_entity.pdbx_description
1 polymer ?
#
loop_
_entity_poly.entity_id
_entity_poly.type
_entity_poly.pdbx_seq_one_letter_code
_entity_poly.pdbx_strand_id
1 'polypeptide(L)'
;MSEEILVNFSPTETRAALLENGVLQEVYVERSRNKGHVGNIYKGKVVRILPGMQAAFVDIGQERAGFIHVSDIATIDQSGMEARLSSETDIRRVLRDGQDLLVQVVKDPIGNKGARL
;
A
#
# COMPACT_ATOMS: atom_id res chain seq x y z
N MET A 1 29.24 8.68 19.69
CA MET A 1 29.16 7.93 18.43
C MET A 1 28.42 8.79 17.44
N SER A 2 28.94 8.94 16.22
CA SER A 2 28.28 9.72 15.17
C SER A 2 27.58 8.76 14.22
N GLU A 3 26.29 9.01 13.99
CA GLU A 3 25.49 8.37 12.95
C GLU A 3 25.24 9.42 11.86
N GLU A 4 25.49 9.05 10.61
CA GLU A 4 25.35 9.96 9.47
C GLU A 4 24.55 9.27 8.37
N ILE A 5 23.65 10.03 7.74
CA ILE A 5 22.95 9.62 6.53
C ILE A 5 23.46 10.47 5.37
N LEU A 6 24.16 9.85 4.43
CA LEU A 6 24.64 10.52 3.23
C LEU A 6 23.66 10.27 2.08
N VAL A 7 23.07 11.34 1.55
CA VAL A 7 22.14 11.27 0.41
C VAL A 7 22.81 11.80 -0.84
N ASN A 8 22.82 11.00 -1.90
CA ASN A 8 23.28 11.38 -3.22
C ASN A 8 22.16 11.20 -4.25
N PHE A 9 21.85 12.28 -4.97
CA PHE A 9 20.81 12.29 -5.99
C PHE A 9 21.42 12.41 -7.39
N SER A 10 20.88 11.64 -8.33
CA SER A 10 21.14 11.74 -9.77
C SER A 10 19.84 11.51 -10.56
N PRO A 11 19.76 11.88 -11.85
CA PRO A 11 18.55 11.64 -12.65
C PRO A 11 18.12 10.17 -12.74
N THR A 12 19.09 9.24 -12.67
CA THR A 12 18.85 7.79 -12.84
C THR A 12 18.57 7.07 -11.53
N GLU A 13 19.18 7.51 -10.44
CA GLU A 13 19.07 6.89 -9.13
C GLU A 13 19.29 7.86 -7.97
N THR A 14 18.60 7.58 -6.86
CA THR A 14 18.83 8.16 -5.55
C THR A 14 19.52 7.12 -4.68
N ARG A 15 20.57 7.53 -3.97
CA ARG A 15 21.33 6.67 -3.06
C ARG A 15 21.34 7.27 -1.67
N ALA A 16 21.14 6.46 -0.66
CA ALA A 16 21.32 6.83 0.74
C ALA A 16 22.26 5.83 1.42
N ALA A 17 23.20 6.31 2.22
CA ALA A 17 24.13 5.48 2.96
C ALA A 17 24.07 5.81 4.45
N LEU A 18 23.96 4.78 5.30
CA LEU A 18 24.07 4.89 6.75
C LEU A 18 25.53 4.64 7.15
N LEU A 19 26.14 5.62 7.81
CA LEU A 19 27.49 5.51 8.35
C LEU A 19 27.43 5.56 9.87
N GLU A 20 28.20 4.69 10.52
CA GLU A 20 28.46 4.74 11.95
C GLU A 20 29.95 4.94 12.18
N ASN A 21 30.32 6.04 12.85
CA ASN A 21 31.71 6.42 13.10
C ASN A 21 32.58 6.44 11.83
N GLY A 22 32.01 6.92 10.72
CA GLY A 22 32.69 6.98 9.41
C GLY A 22 32.76 5.64 8.66
N VAL A 23 32.24 4.55 9.23
CA VAL A 23 32.19 3.23 8.60
C VAL A 23 30.82 3.00 8.00
N LEU A 24 30.78 2.64 6.71
CA LEU A 24 29.55 2.32 6.00
C LEU A 24 28.89 1.06 6.58
N GLN A 25 27.63 1.18 6.97
CA GLN A 25 26.81 0.06 7.47
C GLN A 25 25.84 -0.44 6.41
N GLU A 26 25.06 0.47 5.80
CA GLU A 26 24.02 0.11 4.82
C GLU A 26 23.99 1.09 3.65
N VAL A 27 23.55 0.59 2.48
CA VAL A 27 23.30 1.41 1.28
C VAL A 27 21.93 1.08 0.71
N TYR A 28 21.14 2.12 0.50
CA TYR A 28 19.86 2.09 -0.20
C TYR A 28 20.04 2.71 -1.58
N VAL A 29 19.60 2.01 -2.63
CA VAL A 29 19.64 2.51 -4.00
C VAL A 29 18.24 2.41 -4.60
N GLU A 30 17.63 3.56 -4.88
CA GLU A 30 16.33 3.66 -5.54
C GLU A 30 16.54 4.13 -6.98
N ARG A 31 16.08 3.34 -7.96
CA ARG A 31 16.16 3.68 -9.39
C ARG A 31 14.80 4.15 -9.90
N SER A 32 14.80 5.23 -10.68
CA SER A 32 13.58 5.88 -11.20
C SER A 32 12.66 4.94 -11.99
N ARG A 33 13.21 3.92 -12.66
CA ARG A 33 12.45 2.94 -13.46
C ARG A 33 11.78 1.82 -12.65
N ASN A 34 12.17 1.62 -11.39
CA ASN A 34 11.73 0.50 -10.56
C ASN A 34 10.89 0.96 -9.35
N LYS A 35 10.24 2.12 -9.44
CA LYS A 35 9.37 2.60 -8.37
C LYS A 35 8.08 1.77 -8.37
N GLY A 36 8.07 0.71 -7.55
CA GLY A 36 6.84 0.02 -7.19
C GLY A 36 5.92 0.94 -6.39
N HIS A 37 4.66 0.57 -6.33
CA HIS A 37 3.65 1.22 -5.49
C HIS A 37 3.49 0.52 -4.15
N VAL A 38 4.13 -0.65 -3.93
CA VAL A 38 4.08 -1.36 -2.65
C VAL A 38 4.44 -0.44 -1.49
N GLY A 39 3.60 -0.44 -0.47
CA GLY A 39 3.72 0.40 0.71
C GLY A 39 3.02 1.76 0.60
N ASN A 40 2.74 2.25 -0.61
CA ASN A 40 2.01 3.51 -0.79
C ASN A 40 0.60 3.41 -0.20
N ILE A 41 0.17 4.49 0.43
CA ILE A 41 -1.16 4.63 1.04
C ILE A 41 -1.98 5.61 0.20
N TYR A 42 -3.21 5.23 -0.10
CA TYR A 42 -4.14 6.03 -0.89
C TYR A 42 -5.48 6.18 -0.18
N LYS A 43 -6.15 7.30 -0.43
CA LYS A 43 -7.60 7.40 -0.22
C LYS A 43 -8.28 6.90 -1.49
N GLY A 44 -8.74 5.65 -1.48
CA GLY A 44 -9.42 5.02 -2.60
C GLY A 44 -10.95 5.16 -2.52
N LYS A 45 -11.63 4.96 -3.65
CA LYS A 45 -13.09 4.90 -3.73
C LYS A 45 -13.53 3.51 -4.18
N VAL A 46 -14.41 2.86 -3.42
CA VAL A 46 -15.01 1.58 -3.81
C VAL A 46 -15.84 1.78 -5.06
N VAL A 47 -15.47 1.14 -6.17
CA VAL A 47 -16.17 1.27 -7.45
C VAL A 47 -17.09 0.09 -7.76
N ARG A 48 -16.79 -1.09 -7.18
CA ARG A 48 -17.61 -2.28 -7.38
C ARG A 48 -17.35 -3.32 -6.30
N ILE A 49 -18.40 -3.82 -5.67
CA ILE A 49 -18.36 -4.95 -4.74
C ILE A 49 -18.65 -6.27 -5.47
N LEU A 50 -17.89 -7.32 -5.14
CA LEU A 50 -18.03 -8.70 -5.67
C LEU A 50 -18.32 -9.69 -4.52
N PRO A 51 -19.60 -9.91 -4.16
CA PRO A 51 -19.96 -10.79 -3.04
C PRO A 51 -19.52 -12.25 -3.25
N GLY A 52 -19.55 -12.76 -4.49
CA GLY A 52 -19.10 -14.12 -4.80
C GLY A 52 -17.61 -14.36 -4.54
N MET A 53 -16.80 -13.29 -4.46
CA MET A 53 -15.38 -13.34 -4.16
C MET A 53 -15.04 -12.74 -2.79
N GLN A 54 -16.05 -12.28 -2.03
CA GLN A 54 -15.88 -11.54 -0.79
C GLN A 54 -14.85 -10.40 -0.92
N ALA A 55 -14.92 -9.67 -2.03
CA ALA A 55 -13.91 -8.68 -2.41
C ALA A 55 -14.51 -7.45 -3.10
N ALA A 56 -13.75 -6.37 -3.18
CA ALA A 56 -14.15 -5.15 -3.86
C ALA A 56 -13.02 -4.59 -4.74
N PHE A 57 -13.40 -3.88 -5.79
CA PHE A 57 -12.51 -3.03 -6.56
C PHE A 57 -12.54 -1.62 -6.01
N VAL A 58 -11.36 -1.04 -5.85
CA VAL A 58 -11.16 0.31 -5.30
C VAL A 58 -10.33 1.12 -6.28
N ASP A 59 -10.88 2.23 -6.74
CA ASP A 59 -10.13 3.20 -7.53
C ASP A 59 -9.18 3.99 -6.62
N ILE A 60 -7.89 3.94 -6.94
CA ILE A 60 -6.81 4.64 -6.24
C ILE A 60 -6.07 5.63 -7.15
N GLY A 61 -6.63 5.96 -8.32
CA GLY A 61 -6.02 6.86 -9.30
C GLY A 61 -4.97 6.20 -10.20
N GLN A 62 -4.88 4.88 -10.21
CA GLN A 62 -4.05 4.12 -11.15
C GLN A 62 -4.84 3.71 -12.40
N GLU A 63 -4.15 3.24 -13.43
CA GLU A 63 -4.78 2.78 -14.69
C GLU A 63 -5.81 1.67 -14.47
N ARG A 64 -5.61 0.83 -13.45
CA ARG A 64 -6.52 -0.25 -13.06
C ARG A 64 -6.90 -0.10 -11.60
N ALA A 65 -8.19 -0.29 -11.29
CA ALA A 65 -8.67 -0.35 -9.92
C ALA A 65 -7.96 -1.46 -9.14
N GLY A 66 -7.56 -1.15 -7.91
CA GLY A 66 -6.99 -2.12 -6.99
C GLY A 66 -8.04 -3.09 -6.47
N PHE A 67 -7.60 -4.21 -5.93
CA PHE A 67 -8.43 -5.28 -5.41
C PHE A 67 -8.19 -5.44 -3.91
N ILE A 68 -9.26 -5.46 -3.11
CA ILE A 68 -9.21 -5.74 -1.67
C ILE A 68 -10.17 -6.87 -1.31
N HIS A 69 -9.73 -7.80 -0.46
CA HIS A 69 -10.55 -8.89 0.08
C HIS A 69 -11.08 -8.53 1.46
N VAL A 70 -12.24 -9.06 1.86
CA VAL A 70 -12.87 -8.70 3.14
C VAL A 70 -12.00 -8.98 4.37
N SER A 71 -11.13 -10.02 4.30
CA SER A 71 -10.17 -10.35 5.37
C SER A 71 -9.12 -9.26 5.60
N ASP A 72 -8.90 -8.42 4.59
CA ASP A 72 -7.88 -7.37 4.60
C ASP A 72 -8.51 -6.01 5.00
N ILE A 73 -9.82 -6.00 5.32
CA ILE A 73 -10.53 -4.81 5.79
C ILE A 73 -10.59 -4.83 7.32
N ALA A 74 -10.08 -3.76 7.92
CA ALA A 74 -10.19 -3.50 9.34
C ALA A 74 -11.09 -2.29 9.61
N THR A 75 -11.79 -2.32 10.74
CA THR A 75 -12.35 -1.11 11.33
C THR A 75 -11.30 -0.48 12.24
N ILE A 76 -11.30 0.85 12.32
CA ILE A 76 -10.45 1.56 13.28
C ILE A 76 -11.26 1.76 14.56
N ASP A 77 -10.74 1.27 15.68
CA ASP A 77 -11.38 1.45 16.98
C ASP A 77 -11.16 2.87 17.54
N GLN A 78 -11.72 3.15 18.72
CA GLN A 78 -11.60 4.47 19.36
C GLN A 78 -10.17 4.85 19.74
N SER A 79 -9.26 3.88 19.83
CA SER A 79 -7.84 4.09 20.10
C SER A 79 -7.00 4.31 18.84
N GLY A 80 -7.63 4.26 17.66
CA GLY A 80 -6.94 4.40 16.38
C GLY A 80 -6.30 3.09 15.89
N MET A 81 -6.59 1.97 16.54
CA MET A 81 -6.01 0.67 16.21
C MET A 81 -6.94 -0.13 15.28
N GLU A 82 -6.33 -0.96 14.43
CA GLU A 82 -7.08 -1.88 13.58
C GLU A 82 -7.73 -2.99 14.40
N ALA A 83 -9.06 -2.99 14.43
CA ALA A 83 -9.87 -4.13 14.81
C ALA A 83 -10.25 -4.90 13.53
N ARG A 84 -9.52 -5.99 13.25
CA ARG A 84 -9.81 -6.84 12.10
C ARG A 84 -11.18 -7.51 12.26
N LEU A 85 -11.95 -7.49 11.18
CA LEU A 85 -13.24 -8.15 11.13
C LEU A 85 -13.05 -9.67 11.14
N SER A 86 -14.01 -10.41 11.70
CA SER A 86 -13.99 -11.86 11.61
C SER A 86 -14.10 -12.29 10.14
N SER A 87 -13.40 -13.37 9.78
CA SER A 87 -13.37 -13.91 8.41
C SER A 87 -14.73 -14.39 7.89
N GLU A 88 -15.75 -14.46 8.75
CA GLU A 88 -17.13 -14.82 8.40
C GLU A 88 -17.99 -13.61 7.99
N THR A 89 -17.44 -12.40 8.04
CA THR A 89 -18.20 -11.19 7.73
C THR A 89 -18.41 -11.05 6.23
N ASP A 90 -19.66 -10.98 5.79
CA ASP A 90 -20.00 -10.73 4.38
C ASP A 90 -19.59 -9.31 3.97
N ILE A 91 -18.85 -9.17 2.87
CA ILE A 91 -18.36 -7.87 2.40
C ILE A 91 -19.46 -6.81 2.20
N ARG A 92 -20.70 -7.21 1.87
CA ARG A 92 -21.84 -6.28 1.70
C ARG A 92 -22.26 -5.62 3.01
N ARG A 93 -21.86 -6.18 4.16
CA ARG A 93 -22.07 -5.57 5.48
C ARG A 93 -20.96 -4.58 5.83
N VAL A 94 -19.83 -4.64 5.13
CA VAL A 94 -18.60 -3.89 5.44
C VAL A 94 -18.45 -2.69 4.51
N LEU A 95 -18.69 -2.88 3.21
CA LEU A 95 -18.48 -1.85 2.19
C LEU A 95 -19.77 -1.53 1.43
N ARG A 96 -19.80 -0.32 0.86
CA ARG A 96 -20.82 0.15 -0.09
C ARG A 96 -20.13 0.73 -1.32
N ASP A 97 -20.80 0.64 -2.47
CA ASP A 97 -20.32 1.32 -3.68
C ASP A 97 -20.23 2.84 -3.44
N GLY A 98 -19.16 3.46 -3.92
CA GLY A 98 -18.85 4.87 -3.74
C GLY A 98 -18.19 5.25 -2.41
N GLN A 99 -18.11 4.32 -1.45
CA GLN A 99 -17.47 4.53 -0.15
C GLN A 99 -15.98 4.85 -0.30
N ASP A 100 -15.50 5.83 0.45
CA ASP A 100 -14.07 6.11 0.54
C ASP A 100 -13.39 5.13 1.52
N LEU A 101 -12.21 4.65 1.17
CA LEU A 101 -11.43 3.70 1.96
C LEU A 101 -9.95 4.11 1.97
N LEU A 102 -9.32 4.11 3.15
CA LEU A 102 -7.88 4.22 3.25
C LEU A 102 -7.28 2.84 2.95
N VAL A 103 -6.38 2.76 1.98
CA VAL A 103 -5.82 1.49 1.50
C VAL A 103 -4.32 1.58 1.33
N GLN A 104 -3.62 0.46 1.50
CA GLN A 104 -2.19 0.35 1.27
C GLN A 104 -1.90 -0.67 0.18
N VAL A 105 -1.04 -0.37 -0.77
CA VAL A 105 -0.67 -1.36 -1.78
C VAL A 105 0.24 -2.42 -1.16
N VAL A 106 -0.22 -3.66 -1.14
CA VAL A 106 0.54 -4.83 -0.65
C VAL A 106 1.27 -5.54 -1.79
N LYS A 107 0.72 -5.48 -3.01
CA LYS A 107 1.36 -6.00 -4.23
C LYS A 107 1.11 -5.10 -5.41
N ASP A 108 2.15 -4.87 -6.21
CA ASP A 108 2.05 -4.10 -7.44
C ASP A 108 1.07 -4.71 -8.46
N PRO A 109 0.52 -3.90 -9.36
CA PRO A 109 -0.23 -4.39 -10.51
C PRO A 109 0.58 -5.37 -11.36
N ILE A 110 -0.07 -6.40 -11.91
CA ILE A 110 0.57 -7.40 -12.78
C ILE A 110 -0.26 -7.59 -14.04
N GLY A 111 0.29 -7.19 -15.19
CA GLY A 111 -0.39 -7.26 -16.49
C GLY A 111 -1.71 -6.49 -16.46
N ASN A 112 -2.83 -7.18 -16.70
CA ASN A 112 -4.17 -6.59 -16.68
C ASN A 112 -4.82 -6.56 -15.28
N LYS A 113 -4.14 -7.03 -14.23
CA LYS A 113 -4.64 -7.03 -12.85
C LYS A 113 -4.14 -5.77 -12.13
N GLY A 114 -5.04 -5.04 -11.49
CA GLY A 114 -4.68 -3.92 -10.62
C GLY A 114 -3.91 -4.37 -9.36
N ALA A 115 -3.45 -3.39 -8.58
CA ALA A 115 -2.71 -3.63 -7.35
C ALA A 115 -3.54 -4.43 -6.33
N ARG A 116 -2.87 -5.23 -5.49
CA ARG A 116 -3.49 -5.76 -4.28
C ARG A 116 -3.39 -4.70 -3.20
N LEU A 117 -4.54 -4.37 -2.62
CA LEU A 117 -4.70 -3.43 -1.52
C LEU A 117 -4.85 -4.16 -0.19
#